data_AF-A0A6G2J939-F1
#
_entry.id   AF-A0A6G2J939-F1
#
_cell.length_a   1.000
_cell.length_b   1.000
_cell.length_c   1.000
_cell.angle_alpha   90.00
_cell.angle_beta   90.00
_cell.angle_gamma   90.00
#
_symmetry.space_group_name_H-M   'P 1'
#
loop_
_entity.id
_entity.type
_entity.pdbx_description
1 polymer ?
#
loop_
_entity_poly.entity_id
_entity_poly.type
_entity_poly.pdbx_seq_one_letter_code
_entity_poly.pdbx_strand_id
1 'polypeptide(L)'
;MRGRIIRLTVALAAGFAVLLVQLTNLGFVSAEGLRNHELNTRAAAAAVGNPRGAIISADGEVLALPIGHDDTGRRLLRAYPHGPLYAHTVGYLGPTAGASGIERSYDSELSGTATGIAVQELADLFTDSGRVGDVVLTLNHGVQLTARAALGDRDGAVVVIDPATGAVIAMWSRPSFDPDALVSPAPGAVRAGARLPVARAYQRHYALTADESFGTAGAEFLEGARRKPGSTGIDLPGEPDGAEPDGSGDDAPVRLTPLQLAVAAASIANEGMRMRPHVVHRVDSRSTEGEPSAPDTSVESAPRDAGRLFETAGTAGLLARMTAAAQQAAISLAPTEGVALPAAIAAGWLGDPSDTDTRTGSWAVLLAPADAPTVAVAVLIEPDATLDIGNGRGGGTLATMIAATAAEAALALRAVPESDLP
;
A
#
# COMPACT_ATOMS: atom_id res chain seq x y z
N MET A 1 22.65 42.88 -43.54
CA MET A 1 23.19 42.33 -42.26
C MET A 1 22.21 42.46 -41.10
N ARG A 2 21.58 43.62 -40.85
CA ARG A 2 20.65 43.88 -39.73
C ARG A 2 19.51 42.85 -39.56
N GLY A 3 18.86 42.43 -40.65
CA GLY A 3 17.77 41.42 -40.58
C GLY A 3 18.21 40.01 -40.17
N ARG A 4 19.47 39.61 -40.44
CA ARG A 4 20.01 38.32 -40.00
C ARG A 4 20.33 38.35 -38.50
N ILE A 5 20.81 39.48 -37.99
CA ILE A 5 21.09 39.70 -36.57
C ILE A 5 19.79 39.67 -35.74
N ILE A 6 18.73 40.33 -36.22
CA ILE A 6 17.43 40.33 -35.52
C ILE A 6 16.85 38.92 -35.44
N ARG A 7 16.88 38.14 -36.53
CA ARG A 7 16.40 36.75 -36.52
C ARG A 7 17.18 35.85 -35.56
N LEU A 8 18.51 35.99 -35.53
CA LEU A 8 19.35 35.25 -34.57
C LEU A 8 19.03 35.64 -33.12
N THR A 9 18.81 36.94 -32.87
CA THR A 9 18.46 37.45 -31.53
C THR A 9 17.10 36.93 -31.07
N VAL A 10 16.10 36.92 -31.96
CA VAL A 10 14.77 36.37 -31.67
C VAL A 10 14.84 34.86 -31.44
N ALA A 11 15.62 34.13 -32.23
CA ALA A 11 15.82 32.68 -32.03
C ALA A 11 16.49 32.38 -30.67
N LEU A 12 17.52 33.15 -30.29
CA LEU A 12 18.17 33.04 -28.98
C LEU A 12 17.22 33.40 -27.84
N ALA A 13 16.46 34.50 -27.96
CA ALA A 13 15.50 34.92 -26.96
C ALA A 13 14.37 33.88 -26.77
N ALA A 14 13.88 33.30 -27.87
CA ALA A 14 12.92 32.19 -27.82
C ALA A 14 13.52 30.96 -27.13
N GLY A 15 14.79 30.62 -27.42
CA GLY A 15 15.50 29.54 -26.73
C GLY A 15 15.62 29.78 -25.22
N PHE A 16 15.97 31.00 -24.81
CA PHE A 16 16.01 31.39 -23.39
C PHE A 16 14.62 31.34 -22.74
N ALA A 17 13.57 31.79 -23.43
CA ALA A 17 12.21 31.71 -22.92
C ALA A 17 11.78 30.25 -22.69
N VAL A 18 12.09 29.34 -23.63
CA VAL A 18 11.83 27.89 -23.47
C VAL A 18 12.60 27.33 -22.28
N LEU A 19 13.88 27.68 -22.12
CA LEU A 19 14.67 27.25 -20.96
C LEU A 19 14.12 27.78 -19.64
N LEU A 20 13.61 29.02 -19.60
CA LEU A 20 13.05 29.63 -18.40
C LEU A 20 11.71 28.99 -18.03
N VAL A 21 10.86 28.69 -19.01
CA VAL A 21 9.64 27.89 -18.83
C VAL A 21 10.01 26.51 -18.28
N GLN A 22 11.01 25.84 -18.85
CA GLN A 22 11.46 24.53 -18.37
C GLN A 22 12.04 24.60 -16.96
N LEU A 23 12.80 25.65 -16.62
CA LEU A 23 13.33 25.86 -15.27
C LEU A 23 12.21 26.10 -14.26
N THR A 24 11.16 26.84 -14.66
CA THR A 24 9.99 27.11 -13.82
C THR A 24 9.17 25.83 -13.61
N ASN A 25 9.02 25.02 -14.66
CA ASN A 25 8.41 23.70 -14.57
C ASN A 25 9.17 22.79 -13.59
N LEU A 26 10.50 22.71 -13.71
CA LEU A 26 11.35 21.93 -12.79
C LEU A 26 11.33 22.46 -11.35
N GLY A 27 11.36 23.79 -11.18
CA GLY A 27 11.49 24.44 -9.88
C GLY A 27 10.19 24.58 -9.09
N PHE A 28 9.02 24.49 -9.75
CA PHE A 28 7.73 24.68 -9.08
C PHE A 28 6.74 23.53 -9.32
N VAL A 29 6.53 23.13 -10.58
CA VAL A 29 5.52 22.10 -10.92
C VAL A 29 6.04 20.69 -10.63
N SER A 30 7.26 20.38 -11.06
CA SER A 30 7.89 19.06 -10.88
C SER A 30 8.68 18.95 -9.58
N ALA A 31 8.83 20.06 -8.84
CA ALA A 31 9.69 20.12 -7.66
C ALA A 31 9.26 19.12 -6.58
N GLU A 32 7.96 19.00 -6.35
CA GLU A 32 7.41 18.04 -5.37
C GLU A 32 7.71 16.59 -5.77
N GLY A 33 7.51 16.26 -7.06
CA GLY A 33 7.82 14.94 -7.60
C GLY A 33 9.31 14.59 -7.52
N LEU A 34 10.19 15.57 -7.78
CA LEU A 34 11.65 15.39 -7.66
C LEU A 34 12.10 15.28 -6.20
N ARG A 35 11.49 16.05 -5.30
CA ARG A 35 11.74 15.98 -3.85
C ARG A 35 11.39 14.59 -3.33
N ASN A 36 10.24 14.07 -3.75
CA ASN A 36 9.71 12.79 -3.29
C ASN A 36 10.22 11.59 -4.11
N HIS A 37 11.09 11.81 -5.09
CA HIS A 37 11.63 10.73 -5.94
C HIS A 37 12.54 9.77 -5.14
N GLU A 38 12.41 8.45 -5.38
CA GLU A 38 13.12 7.39 -4.63
C GLU A 38 14.64 7.60 -4.56
N LEU A 39 15.23 8.01 -5.68
CA LEU A 39 16.66 8.30 -5.81
C LEU A 39 17.14 9.59 -5.10
N ASN A 40 16.23 10.42 -4.57
CA ASN A 40 16.61 11.64 -3.85
C ASN A 40 17.02 11.31 -2.41
N THR A 41 18.32 11.18 -2.19
CA THR A 41 18.90 10.94 -0.85
C THR A 41 19.17 12.21 -0.07
N ARG A 42 19.16 13.39 -0.70
CA ARG A 42 19.54 14.65 -0.04
C ARG A 42 18.52 15.07 1.01
N ALA A 43 17.23 14.96 0.68
CA ALA A 43 16.16 15.24 1.63
C ALA A 43 16.23 14.28 2.83
N ALA A 44 16.37 12.98 2.57
CA ALA A 44 16.52 11.97 3.62
C ALA A 44 17.78 12.19 4.49
N ALA A 45 18.93 12.51 3.89
CA ALA A 45 20.16 12.80 4.63
C ALA A 45 20.05 14.06 5.50
N ALA A 46 19.30 15.07 5.05
CA ALA A 46 19.01 16.27 5.84
C ALA A 46 17.99 16.01 6.96
N ALA A 47 17.07 15.06 6.76
CA ALA A 47 16.08 14.65 7.76
C ALA A 47 16.69 13.79 8.89
N VAL A 48 17.75 13.03 8.61
CA VAL A 48 18.45 12.23 9.63
C VAL A 48 19.08 13.15 10.69
N GLY A 49 18.68 12.96 11.95
CA GLY A 49 19.15 13.76 13.07
C GLY A 49 18.24 14.92 13.48
N ASN A 50 17.13 15.12 12.78
CA ASN A 50 16.08 16.07 13.20
C ASN A 50 15.01 15.36 14.04
N PRO A 51 14.34 16.08 14.95
CA PRO A 51 13.12 15.61 15.61
C PRO A 51 12.12 15.10 14.59
N ARG A 52 11.52 13.94 14.89
CA ARG A 52 10.58 13.29 14.00
C ARG A 52 9.54 12.51 14.79
N GLY A 53 8.27 12.66 14.43
CA GLY A 53 7.17 11.96 15.07
C GLY A 53 7.25 10.44 14.92
N ALA A 54 6.58 9.72 15.80
CA ALA A 54 6.44 8.28 15.74
C ALA A 54 5.47 7.87 14.61
N ILE A 55 5.63 6.65 14.11
CA ILE A 55 4.61 6.00 13.28
C ILE A 55 4.00 4.89 14.11
N ILE A 56 2.67 4.88 14.22
CA ILE A 56 1.91 4.05 15.15
C ILE A 56 0.84 3.30 14.35
N SER A 57 0.60 2.04 14.69
CA SER A 57 -0.52 1.24 14.16
C SER A 57 -1.87 1.69 14.72
N ALA A 58 -2.97 1.19 14.16
CA ALA A 58 -4.32 1.48 14.61
C ALA A 58 -4.58 0.99 16.05
N ASP A 59 -3.92 -0.08 16.47
CA ASP A 59 -3.98 -0.67 17.82
C ASP A 59 -2.88 -0.17 18.77
N GLY A 60 -2.14 0.88 18.40
CA GLY A 60 -1.23 1.59 19.30
C GLY A 60 0.21 1.08 19.34
N GLU A 61 0.54 0.03 18.57
CA GLU A 61 1.93 -0.45 18.46
C GLU A 61 2.81 0.55 17.71
N VAL A 62 3.99 0.84 18.26
CA VAL A 62 4.95 1.79 17.69
C VAL A 62 5.79 1.11 16.61
N LEU A 63 5.61 1.56 15.36
CA LEU A 63 6.21 0.97 14.17
C LEU A 63 7.53 1.63 13.77
N ALA A 64 7.66 2.93 14.03
CA ALA A 64 8.90 3.67 13.85
C ALA A 64 9.01 4.76 14.91
N LEU A 65 10.19 4.90 15.49
CA LEU A 65 10.47 5.92 16.51
C LEU A 65 11.90 6.44 16.39
N PRO A 66 12.17 7.69 16.81
CA PRO A 66 13.52 8.18 16.87
C PRO A 66 14.32 7.45 17.96
N ILE A 67 15.60 7.21 17.71
CA ILE A 67 16.58 6.72 18.68
C ILE A 67 17.76 7.70 18.76
N GLY A 68 18.26 7.96 19.95
CA GLY A 68 19.36 8.90 20.17
C GLY A 68 18.88 10.25 20.69
N HIS A 69 19.62 11.34 20.48
CA HIS A 69 19.46 12.50 21.38
C HIS A 69 19.39 13.84 20.68
N ASP A 70 18.71 14.77 21.33
CA ASP A 70 18.90 16.22 21.43
C ASP A 70 18.42 16.64 22.84
N ASP A 71 18.58 17.84 23.43
CA ASP A 71 18.72 19.23 22.99
C ASP A 71 20.15 19.68 22.68
N THR A 72 20.53 19.56 21.40
CA THR A 72 21.72 20.16 20.74
C THR A 72 23.05 19.40 20.76
N GLY A 73 23.14 18.21 21.35
CA GLY A 73 24.27 17.29 21.12
C GLY A 73 24.07 16.28 19.99
N ARG A 74 23.22 16.59 19.00
CA ARG A 74 22.25 15.62 18.47
C ARG A 74 22.78 14.41 17.71
N ARG A 75 22.08 13.28 17.82
CA ARG A 75 21.90 12.35 16.69
C ARG A 75 20.63 11.53 16.88
N LEU A 76 19.55 11.90 16.20
CA LEU A 76 18.33 11.10 16.14
C LEU A 76 18.34 10.25 14.88
N LEU A 77 18.73 8.98 15.05
CA LEU A 77 18.53 7.92 14.06
C LEU A 77 17.09 7.40 14.18
N ARG A 78 16.69 6.50 13.29
CA ARG A 78 15.36 5.90 13.30
C ARG A 78 15.47 4.44 13.71
N ALA A 79 14.55 3.94 14.52
CA ALA A 79 14.39 2.51 14.80
C ALA A 79 13.05 2.00 14.30
N TYR A 80 13.05 0.75 13.88
CA TYR A 80 11.88 0.04 13.39
C TYR A 80 11.70 -1.27 14.19
N PRO A 81 11.04 -1.24 15.37
CA PRO A 81 11.05 -2.33 16.34
C PRO A 81 10.57 -3.69 15.81
N HIS A 82 9.72 -3.69 14.78
CA HIS A 82 9.15 -4.89 14.18
C HIS A 82 9.90 -5.38 12.92
N GLY A 83 11.06 -4.80 12.63
CA GLY A 83 11.95 -5.19 11.55
C GLY A 83 11.22 -5.31 10.20
N PRO A 84 11.27 -6.47 9.51
CA PRO A 84 10.69 -6.61 8.18
C PRO A 84 9.18 -6.49 8.08
N LEU A 85 8.43 -6.56 9.19
CA LEU A 85 6.96 -6.69 9.20
C LEU A 85 6.24 -5.52 8.50
N TYR A 86 6.80 -4.31 8.64
CA TYR A 86 6.23 -3.07 8.10
C TYR A 86 7.15 -2.38 7.09
N ALA A 87 8.26 -3.01 6.71
CA ALA A 87 9.30 -2.40 5.87
C ALA A 87 8.79 -1.85 4.53
N HIS A 88 7.76 -2.49 3.95
CA HIS A 88 7.16 -2.07 2.69
C HIS A 88 6.11 -0.96 2.83
N THR A 89 5.53 -0.79 4.02
CA THR A 89 4.49 0.23 4.26
C THR A 89 5.08 1.44 4.98
N VAL A 90 5.68 1.22 6.15
CA VAL A 90 6.38 2.27 6.91
C VAL A 90 7.60 2.76 6.12
N GLY A 91 8.31 1.84 5.47
CA GLY A 91 9.51 2.16 4.73
C GLY A 91 10.75 2.21 5.61
N TYR A 92 11.67 3.07 5.23
CA TYR A 92 12.89 3.34 5.97
C TYR A 92 13.29 4.81 5.79
N LEU A 93 14.22 5.28 6.62
CA LEU A 93 14.86 6.58 6.56
C LEU A 93 16.34 6.39 6.85
N GLY A 94 17.16 6.59 5.83
CA GLY A 94 18.60 6.37 5.91
C GLY A 94 19.37 7.47 5.19
N PRO A 95 20.53 7.89 5.73
CA PRO A 95 21.31 8.99 5.15
C PRO A 95 21.87 8.65 3.77
N THR A 96 22.17 7.37 3.51
CA THR A 96 22.67 6.87 2.22
C THR A 96 21.61 6.12 1.42
N ALA A 97 20.68 5.46 2.10
CA ALA A 97 19.63 4.65 1.49
C ALA A 97 18.46 5.50 0.94
N GLY A 98 18.28 6.72 1.42
CA GLY A 98 17.12 7.56 1.11
C GLY A 98 15.96 7.32 2.08
N ALA A 99 14.75 7.65 1.65
CA ALA A 99 13.51 7.33 2.37
C ALA A 99 12.60 6.40 1.54
N SER A 100 11.61 5.75 2.13
CA SER A 100 10.57 5.01 1.38
C SER A 100 9.28 4.94 2.19
N GLY A 101 8.20 4.39 1.62
CA GLY A 101 6.93 4.21 2.33
C GLY A 101 6.38 5.50 2.95
N ILE A 102 5.80 5.36 4.15
CA ILE A 102 5.29 6.48 4.94
C ILE A 102 6.39 7.45 5.39
N GLU A 103 7.60 6.96 5.67
CA GLU A 103 8.74 7.84 5.96
C GLU A 103 9.03 8.84 4.83
N ARG A 104 8.65 8.53 3.59
CA ARG A 104 8.78 9.44 2.46
C ARG A 104 7.51 10.24 2.20
N SER A 105 6.34 9.58 2.13
CA SER A 105 5.09 10.24 1.76
C SER A 105 4.64 11.29 2.78
N TYR A 106 4.94 11.07 4.07
CA TYR A 106 4.54 11.93 5.18
C TYR A 106 5.76 12.62 5.83
N ASP A 107 6.81 12.87 5.05
CA ASP A 107 8.04 13.49 5.58
C ASP A 107 7.78 14.87 6.21
N SER A 108 6.92 15.68 5.59
CA SER A 108 6.56 17.01 6.09
C SER A 108 5.81 16.97 7.42
N GLU A 109 4.91 16.03 7.57
CA GLU A 109 4.08 15.82 8.76
C GLU A 109 4.95 15.27 9.89
N LEU A 110 5.73 14.23 9.60
CA LEU A 110 6.65 13.61 10.55
C LEU A 110 7.72 14.59 11.05
N SER A 111 8.19 15.50 10.20
CA SER A 111 9.15 16.55 10.55
C SER A 111 8.52 17.85 11.10
N GLY A 112 7.18 17.95 11.10
CA GLY A 112 6.45 19.15 11.53
C GLY A 112 6.58 20.37 10.63
N THR A 113 7.06 20.20 9.39
CA THR A 113 7.22 21.26 8.39
C THR A 113 5.98 21.43 7.49
N ALA A 114 4.92 20.64 7.70
CA ALA A 114 3.70 20.70 6.91
C ALA A 114 2.96 22.05 7.07
N THR A 115 2.69 22.73 5.95
CA THR A 115 2.10 24.08 5.88
C THR A 115 0.70 24.22 6.50
N GLY A 116 0.01 23.11 6.80
CA GLY A 116 -1.26 23.11 7.56
C GLY A 116 -1.08 23.43 9.05
N ILE A 117 0.14 23.28 9.57
CA ILE A 117 0.55 23.70 10.92
C ILE A 117 0.87 25.20 10.94
N ALA A 118 1.16 25.80 9.76
CA ALA A 118 1.61 27.18 9.62
C ALA A 118 0.52 28.26 9.80
N VAL A 119 -0.77 27.92 9.76
CA VAL A 119 -1.84 28.92 9.95
C VAL A 119 -1.97 29.32 11.44
N GLN A 120 -1.53 28.47 12.36
CA GLN A 120 -1.40 28.80 13.79
C GLN A 120 -0.06 29.52 14.12
N GLU A 121 0.96 29.46 13.24
CA GLU A 121 2.28 30.06 13.47
C GLU A 121 2.27 31.58 13.64
N LEU A 122 1.20 32.29 13.24
CA LEU A 122 1.13 33.74 13.45
C LEU A 122 1.05 34.11 14.94
N ALA A 123 0.64 33.17 15.82
CA ALA A 123 0.67 33.33 17.27
C ALA A 123 1.97 32.79 17.90
N ASP A 124 2.58 31.75 17.31
CA ASP A 124 3.81 31.09 17.79
C ASP A 124 5.11 31.68 17.24
N LEU A 125 5.07 32.70 16.37
CA LEU A 125 6.24 33.49 15.97
C LEU A 125 7.01 34.12 17.16
N PHE A 126 6.45 34.07 18.37
CA PHE A 126 7.07 34.53 19.62
C PHE A 126 7.53 33.39 20.56
N THR A 127 7.32 32.12 20.20
CA THR A 127 7.72 30.93 20.98
C THR A 127 8.31 29.86 20.05
N ASP A 128 9.62 29.62 20.14
CA ASP A 128 10.41 28.68 19.32
C ASP A 128 10.18 27.21 19.73
N SER A 129 8.92 26.78 19.82
CA SER A 129 8.58 25.40 20.16
C SER A 129 8.48 24.57 18.88
N GLY A 130 9.52 23.77 18.60
CA GLY A 130 9.49 22.77 17.54
C GLY A 130 8.26 21.86 17.67
N ARG A 131 7.65 21.49 16.54
CA ARG A 131 6.50 20.57 16.50
C ARG A 131 6.86 19.37 15.64
N VAL A 132 6.34 18.20 15.99
CA VAL A 132 6.40 17.00 15.15
C VAL A 132 5.02 16.36 15.05
N GLY A 133 4.74 15.68 13.95
CA GLY A 133 3.49 14.93 13.75
C GLY A 133 3.72 13.44 13.92
N ASP A 134 3.05 12.83 14.90
CA ASP A 134 2.93 11.37 14.98
C ASP A 134 1.91 10.90 13.94
N VAL A 135 2.25 9.88 13.16
CA VAL A 135 1.38 9.35 12.10
C VAL A 135 0.76 8.05 12.58
N VAL A 136 -0.56 8.04 12.72
CA VAL A 136 -1.34 6.85 13.09
C VAL A 136 -1.87 6.19 11.81
N LEU A 137 -1.54 4.92 11.64
CA LEU A 137 -1.92 4.12 10.49
C LEU A 137 -3.27 3.43 10.68
N THR A 138 -3.89 3.00 9.59
CA THR A 138 -5.05 2.10 9.57
C THR A 138 -4.66 0.64 9.78
N LEU A 139 -3.38 0.32 9.66
CA LEU A 139 -2.83 -1.02 9.83
C LEU A 139 -3.02 -1.50 11.26
N ASN A 140 -3.56 -2.70 11.45
CA ASN A 140 -3.67 -3.35 12.75
C ASN A 140 -2.58 -4.42 12.93
N HIS A 141 -1.89 -4.40 14.08
CA HIS A 141 -0.76 -5.27 14.34
C HIS A 141 -1.13 -6.76 14.36
N GLY A 142 -2.24 -7.12 15.03
CA GLY A 142 -2.72 -8.50 15.10
C GLY A 142 -3.08 -9.08 13.73
N VAL A 143 -3.76 -8.31 12.88
CA VAL A 143 -4.12 -8.75 11.52
C VAL A 143 -2.88 -8.83 10.63
N GLN A 144 -1.94 -7.89 10.74
CA GLN A 144 -0.67 -7.91 10.01
C GLN A 144 0.16 -9.17 10.34
N LEU A 145 0.26 -9.54 11.63
CA LEU A 145 0.93 -10.78 12.05
C LEU A 145 0.23 -12.02 11.49
N THR A 146 -1.09 -12.03 11.51
CA THR A 146 -1.89 -13.15 10.98
C THR A 146 -1.68 -13.30 9.46
N ALA A 147 -1.70 -12.20 8.71
CA ALA A 147 -1.43 -12.17 7.29
C ALA A 147 -0.01 -12.70 6.96
N ARG A 148 1.00 -12.29 7.74
CA ARG A 148 2.37 -12.81 7.62
C ARG A 148 2.44 -14.30 7.91
N ALA A 149 1.84 -14.76 9.00
CA ALA A 149 1.89 -16.16 9.42
C ALA A 149 1.16 -17.07 8.43
N ALA A 150 0.01 -16.65 7.92
CA ALA A 150 -0.77 -17.39 6.93
C ALA A 150 -0.01 -17.53 5.60
N LEU A 151 0.64 -16.45 5.12
CA LEU A 151 1.47 -16.53 3.90
C LEU A 151 2.69 -17.47 4.11
N GLY A 152 3.28 -17.44 5.30
CA GLY A 152 4.38 -18.30 5.70
C GLY A 152 5.65 -18.00 4.92
N ASP A 153 6.30 -19.04 4.39
CA ASP A 153 7.57 -18.92 3.67
C ASP A 153 7.47 -18.60 2.17
N ARG A 154 6.24 -18.40 1.69
CA ARG A 154 5.95 -18.25 0.27
C ARG A 154 6.14 -16.82 -0.20
N ASP A 155 6.73 -16.67 -1.38
CA ASP A 155 6.80 -15.39 -2.05
C ASP A 155 5.40 -14.95 -2.48
N GLY A 156 5.02 -13.71 -2.18
CA GLY A 156 3.65 -13.27 -2.39
C GLY A 156 3.29 -12.02 -1.59
N ALA A 157 1.98 -11.76 -1.52
CA ALA A 157 1.43 -10.64 -0.77
C ALA A 157 0.02 -10.95 -0.25
N VAL A 158 -0.34 -10.27 0.84
CA VAL A 158 -1.67 -10.28 1.43
C VAL A 158 -2.09 -8.84 1.69
N VAL A 159 -3.27 -8.45 1.22
CA VAL A 159 -3.84 -7.12 1.42
C VAL A 159 -5.24 -7.26 1.99
N VAL A 160 -5.53 -6.56 3.08
CA VAL A 160 -6.83 -6.52 3.76
C VAL A 160 -7.29 -5.07 3.78
N ILE A 161 -8.50 -4.81 3.28
CA ILE A 161 -9.06 -3.46 3.15
C ILE A 161 -10.51 -3.43 3.65
N ASP A 162 -10.90 -2.31 4.26
CA ASP A 162 -12.29 -1.96 4.54
C ASP A 162 -12.98 -1.44 3.27
N PRO A 163 -14.04 -2.11 2.76
CA PRO A 163 -14.76 -1.66 1.58
C PRO A 163 -15.40 -0.28 1.67
N ALA A 164 -15.88 0.12 2.86
CA ALA A 164 -16.67 1.34 3.04
C ALA A 164 -15.77 2.58 3.10
N THR A 165 -14.57 2.45 3.67
CA THR A 165 -13.66 3.59 3.90
C THR A 165 -12.44 3.58 2.99
N GLY A 166 -12.04 2.42 2.48
CA GLY A 166 -10.75 2.22 1.83
C GLY A 166 -9.58 2.09 2.82
N ALA A 167 -9.82 1.99 4.12
CA ALA A 167 -8.76 1.82 5.11
C ALA A 167 -8.03 0.48 4.91
N VAL A 168 -6.70 0.51 4.80
CA VAL A 168 -5.88 -0.71 4.66
C VAL A 168 -5.57 -1.26 6.05
N ILE A 169 -6.20 -2.38 6.40
CA ILE A 169 -6.11 -3.01 7.72
C ILE A 169 -4.84 -3.85 7.86
N ALA A 170 -4.40 -4.50 6.78
CA ALA A 170 -3.14 -5.22 6.72
C ALA A 170 -2.59 -5.22 5.29
N MET A 171 -1.27 -5.15 5.16
CA MET A 171 -0.57 -5.20 3.88
C MET A 171 0.80 -5.82 4.06
N TRP A 172 0.93 -7.08 3.67
CA TRP A 172 2.15 -7.87 3.80
C TRP A 172 2.72 -8.22 2.43
N SER A 173 4.05 -8.19 2.30
CA SER A 173 4.77 -8.60 1.09
C SER A 173 6.01 -9.40 1.47
N ARG A 174 6.21 -10.53 0.78
CA ARG A 174 7.38 -11.42 0.96
C ARG A 174 8.05 -11.70 -0.39
N PRO A 175 9.38 -11.56 -0.53
CA PRO A 175 10.35 -11.27 0.51
C PRO A 175 10.28 -9.82 1.01
N SER A 176 10.72 -9.63 2.25
CA SER A 176 10.86 -8.31 2.88
C SER A 176 12.33 -8.06 3.23
N PHE A 177 12.63 -6.89 3.79
CA PHE A 177 13.97 -6.50 4.20
C PHE A 177 13.93 -5.88 5.60
N ASP A 178 15.09 -5.81 6.25
CA ASP A 178 15.20 -5.14 7.53
C ASP A 178 15.47 -3.64 7.32
N PRO A 179 14.55 -2.74 7.72
CA PRO A 179 14.74 -1.30 7.57
C PRO A 179 15.81 -0.73 8.51
N ASP A 180 16.09 -1.34 9.66
CA ASP A 180 17.14 -0.88 10.57
C ASP A 180 18.54 -1.00 9.94
N ALA A 181 18.72 -1.99 9.06
CA ALA A 181 19.96 -2.15 8.28
C ALA A 181 20.21 -0.97 7.31
N LEU A 182 19.19 -0.17 7.00
CA LEU A 182 19.24 0.96 6.07
C LEU A 182 19.48 2.30 6.78
N VAL A 183 19.37 2.34 8.11
CA VAL A 183 19.57 3.55 8.93
C VAL A 183 21.06 3.86 9.12
N SER A 184 21.91 2.83 9.09
CA SER A 184 23.33 2.96 9.44
C SER A 184 24.12 3.85 8.46
N PRO A 185 24.92 4.81 8.95
CA PRO A 185 25.82 5.62 8.12
C PRO A 185 27.20 4.99 7.92
N ALA A 186 27.41 3.72 8.31
CA ALA A 186 28.73 3.08 8.31
C ALA A 186 29.31 2.85 6.89
N PRO A 187 30.64 2.75 6.72
CA PRO A 187 31.24 2.30 5.46
C PRO A 187 30.69 0.92 5.06
N GLY A 188 30.09 0.81 3.88
CA GLY A 188 29.39 -0.40 3.43
C GLY A 188 27.88 -0.39 3.65
N ALA A 189 27.32 0.69 4.22
CA ALA A 189 25.88 0.89 4.32
C ALA A 189 25.19 0.81 2.95
N VAL A 190 23.97 0.29 2.96
CA VAL A 190 23.13 0.19 1.78
C VAL A 190 22.89 1.59 1.21
N ARG A 191 23.04 1.71 -0.10
CA ARG A 191 22.90 2.98 -0.84
C ARG A 191 21.58 3.01 -1.59
N ALA A 192 21.07 4.22 -1.83
CA ALA A 192 19.93 4.40 -2.72
C ALA A 192 20.19 3.74 -4.08
N GLY A 193 19.17 3.05 -4.58
CA GLY A 193 19.26 2.21 -5.78
C GLY A 193 19.81 0.80 -5.53
N ALA A 194 20.10 0.42 -4.28
CA ALA A 194 20.30 -0.99 -3.94
C ALA A 194 19.04 -1.79 -4.27
N ARG A 195 19.23 -3.01 -4.76
CA ARG A 195 18.15 -3.90 -5.17
C ARG A 195 17.51 -4.55 -3.94
N LEU A 196 16.70 -3.77 -3.23
CA LEU A 196 15.85 -4.26 -2.16
C LEU A 196 14.66 -5.05 -2.74
N PRO A 197 14.10 -6.00 -1.98
CA PRO A 197 12.79 -6.57 -2.30
C PRO A 197 11.77 -5.45 -2.56
N VAL A 198 10.99 -5.57 -3.62
CA VAL A 198 9.90 -4.63 -3.94
C VAL A 198 8.65 -4.95 -3.14
N ALA A 199 7.81 -3.95 -2.90
CA ALA A 199 6.53 -4.16 -2.24
C ALA A 199 5.54 -4.84 -3.20
N ARG A 200 5.54 -6.18 -3.20
CA ARG A 200 4.70 -7.01 -4.08
C ARG A 200 3.22 -6.65 -4.02
N ALA A 201 2.75 -6.20 -2.85
CA ALA A 201 1.36 -5.81 -2.62
C ALA A 201 0.88 -4.68 -3.54
N TYR A 202 1.72 -3.69 -3.86
CA TYR A 202 1.29 -2.50 -4.59
C TYR A 202 2.25 -2.00 -5.67
N GLN A 203 3.47 -2.54 -5.78
CA GLN A 203 4.46 -2.12 -6.79
C GLN A 203 4.61 -3.09 -7.97
N ARG A 204 4.07 -4.31 -7.87
CA ARG A 204 4.25 -5.36 -8.90
C ARG A 204 2.92 -5.82 -9.48
N HIS A 205 2.79 -5.73 -10.80
CA HIS A 205 1.67 -6.31 -11.53
C HIS A 205 1.87 -7.79 -11.80
N TYR A 206 0.76 -8.52 -11.78
CA TYR A 206 0.70 -9.95 -12.05
C TYR A 206 -0.35 -10.25 -13.11
N ALA A 207 -0.02 -11.12 -14.05
CA ALA A 207 -0.99 -11.64 -15.02
C ALA A 207 -1.92 -12.61 -14.30
N LEU A 208 -3.22 -12.32 -14.28
CA LEU A 208 -4.24 -13.08 -13.59
C LEU A 208 -5.13 -13.80 -14.60
N THR A 209 -5.35 -15.08 -14.38
CA THR A 209 -6.32 -15.92 -15.10
C THR A 209 -7.27 -16.56 -14.09
N ALA A 210 -8.54 -16.75 -14.46
CA ALA A 210 -9.53 -17.34 -13.57
C ALA A 210 -9.37 -18.88 -13.49
N ASP A 211 -9.65 -19.47 -12.33
CA ASP A 211 -9.71 -20.93 -12.17
C ASP A 211 -11.17 -21.39 -12.27
N GLU A 212 -11.46 -22.21 -13.30
CA GLU A 212 -12.80 -22.74 -13.56
C GLU A 212 -13.35 -23.61 -12.43
N SER A 213 -12.48 -24.11 -11.54
CA SER A 213 -12.87 -24.83 -10.32
C SER A 213 -13.69 -23.95 -9.36
N PHE A 214 -13.58 -22.62 -9.50
CA PHE A 214 -14.35 -21.61 -8.77
C PHE A 214 -15.51 -21.05 -9.61
N GLY A 215 -15.91 -21.74 -10.68
CA GLY A 215 -16.98 -21.34 -11.57
C GLY A 215 -16.64 -20.09 -12.40
N THR A 216 -17.67 -19.38 -12.88
CA THR A 216 -17.50 -18.20 -13.76
C THR A 216 -17.20 -16.90 -13.00
N ALA A 217 -17.29 -16.92 -11.66
CA ALA A 217 -17.15 -15.73 -10.83
C ALA A 217 -15.78 -15.05 -10.97
N GLY A 218 -14.71 -15.84 -11.08
CA GLY A 218 -13.35 -15.32 -11.30
C GLY A 218 -13.21 -14.56 -12.61
N ALA A 219 -13.76 -15.09 -13.70
CA ALA A 219 -13.69 -14.44 -15.01
C ALA A 219 -14.50 -13.14 -15.06
N GLU A 220 -15.74 -13.16 -14.54
CA GLU A 220 -16.58 -11.96 -14.46
C GLU A 220 -15.97 -10.86 -13.58
N PHE A 221 -15.36 -11.27 -12.46
CA PHE A 221 -14.65 -10.36 -11.56
C PHE A 221 -13.49 -9.66 -12.28
N LEU A 222 -12.63 -10.43 -12.94
CA LEU A 222 -11.46 -9.92 -13.67
C LEU A 222 -11.89 -8.99 -14.82
N GLU A 223 -12.96 -9.32 -15.53
CA GLU A 223 -13.53 -8.49 -16.60
C GLU A 223 -14.00 -7.12 -16.07
N GLY A 224 -14.67 -7.09 -14.93
CA GLY A 224 -15.03 -5.82 -14.29
C GLY A 224 -13.82 -5.03 -13.78
N ALA A 225 -12.84 -5.70 -13.19
CA ALA A 225 -11.62 -5.07 -12.68
C ALA A 225 -10.75 -4.43 -13.79
N ARG A 226 -10.76 -5.00 -15.01
CA ARG A 226 -10.03 -4.48 -16.17
C ARG A 226 -10.46 -3.07 -16.61
N ARG A 227 -11.71 -2.67 -16.39
CA ARG A 227 -12.30 -1.48 -17.05
C ARG A 227 -11.66 -0.15 -16.67
N LYS A 228 -11.02 -0.05 -15.50
CA LYS A 228 -10.33 1.17 -15.04
C LYS A 228 -9.01 0.80 -14.36
N PRO A 229 -7.97 0.39 -15.12
CA PRO A 229 -6.78 -0.22 -14.54
C PRO A 229 -5.88 0.76 -13.80
N GLY A 230 -6.17 2.08 -13.79
CA GLY A 230 -5.30 3.11 -13.22
C GLY A 230 -4.93 2.93 -11.73
N SER A 231 -3.93 3.69 -11.28
CA SER A 231 -3.50 3.74 -9.88
C SER A 231 -4.71 3.84 -8.93
N THR A 232 -4.63 3.09 -7.83
CA THR A 232 -5.63 3.15 -6.76
C THR A 232 -5.59 4.50 -6.05
N GLY A 233 -4.43 5.18 -6.10
CA GLY A 233 -4.18 6.44 -5.44
C GLY A 233 -3.73 6.26 -3.99
N ILE A 234 -3.24 5.09 -3.60
CA ILE A 234 -2.74 4.88 -2.24
C ILE A 234 -1.71 5.94 -1.84
N ASP A 235 -1.66 6.27 -0.56
CA ASP A 235 -0.74 7.21 0.08
C ASP A 235 0.70 6.66 0.22
N LEU A 236 1.10 5.74 -0.65
CA LEU A 236 2.43 5.12 -0.71
C LEU A 236 3.14 5.39 -2.04
N PRO A 237 4.48 5.52 -2.03
CA PRO A 237 5.25 5.84 -3.23
C PRO A 237 5.47 4.60 -4.11
N GLY A 238 5.48 4.80 -5.43
CA GLY A 238 5.88 3.77 -6.39
C GLY A 238 4.78 2.81 -6.82
N GLU A 239 3.50 3.14 -6.57
CA GLU A 239 2.39 2.44 -7.22
C GLU A 239 2.52 2.63 -8.75
N PRO A 240 2.51 1.54 -9.54
CA PRO A 240 2.56 1.65 -10.97
C PRO A 240 1.23 2.21 -11.50
N ASP A 241 1.31 2.99 -12.57
CA ASP A 241 0.12 3.30 -13.37
C ASP A 241 -0.50 1.99 -13.86
N GLY A 242 -1.80 2.03 -14.14
CA GLY A 242 -2.52 0.84 -14.59
C GLY A 242 -1.84 0.13 -15.73
N ALA A 243 -1.63 -1.19 -15.58
CA ALA A 243 -1.08 -1.98 -16.67
C ALA A 243 -2.09 -2.02 -17.83
N GLU A 244 -1.70 -1.42 -18.97
CA GLU A 244 -2.39 -1.71 -20.23
C GLU A 244 -2.30 -3.22 -20.51
N PRO A 245 -3.36 -3.85 -21.02
CA PRO A 245 -3.31 -5.25 -21.42
C PRO A 245 -2.17 -5.47 -22.41
N ASP A 246 -1.28 -6.40 -22.11
CA ASP A 246 -0.20 -6.76 -23.01
C ASP A 246 -0.80 -7.66 -24.10
N GLY A 247 -1.22 -7.03 -25.20
CA GLY A 247 -1.94 -7.68 -26.30
C GLY A 247 -3.27 -7.01 -26.65
N SER A 248 -3.56 -6.91 -27.94
CA SER A 248 -4.84 -6.41 -28.45
C SER A 248 -5.85 -7.56 -28.57
N GLY A 249 -6.69 -7.75 -27.55
CA GLY A 249 -7.77 -8.74 -27.58
C GLY A 249 -8.44 -8.94 -26.22
N ASP A 250 -9.70 -9.39 -26.23
CA ASP A 250 -10.49 -9.71 -25.03
C ASP A 250 -9.85 -10.86 -24.20
N ASP A 251 -8.97 -11.66 -24.81
CA ASP A 251 -8.29 -12.81 -24.17
C ASP A 251 -6.94 -12.50 -23.50
N ALA A 252 -6.42 -11.26 -23.60
CA ALA A 252 -5.16 -10.92 -22.92
C ALA A 252 -5.32 -11.10 -21.39
N PRO A 253 -4.32 -11.54 -20.61
CA PRO A 253 -4.49 -11.70 -19.17
C PRO A 253 -4.64 -10.35 -18.47
N VAL A 254 -5.50 -10.27 -17.44
CA VAL A 254 -5.67 -9.05 -16.64
C VAL A 254 -4.42 -8.86 -15.78
N ARG A 255 -3.80 -7.68 -15.82
CA ARG A 255 -2.60 -7.38 -15.04
C ARG A 255 -2.91 -6.42 -13.90
N LEU A 256 -2.86 -6.92 -12.66
CA LEU A 256 -3.16 -6.12 -11.46
C LEU A 256 -2.12 -6.36 -10.35
N THR A 257 -1.95 -5.35 -9.49
CA THR A 257 -1.29 -5.53 -8.20
C THR A 257 -2.27 -6.16 -7.19
N PRO A 258 -1.79 -6.86 -6.15
CA PRO A 258 -2.65 -7.34 -5.05
C PRO A 258 -3.52 -6.24 -4.42
N LEU A 259 -3.02 -5.00 -4.34
CA LEU A 259 -3.78 -3.86 -3.85
C LEU A 259 -4.90 -3.46 -4.81
N GLN A 260 -4.62 -3.33 -6.11
CA GLN A 260 -5.65 -3.06 -7.11
C GLN A 260 -6.72 -4.16 -7.12
N LEU A 261 -6.29 -5.41 -6.94
CA LEU A 261 -7.15 -6.58 -6.82
C LEU A 261 -8.05 -6.50 -5.57
N ALA A 262 -7.51 -6.13 -4.41
CA ALA A 262 -8.26 -5.90 -3.18
C ALA A 262 -9.27 -4.74 -3.33
N VAL A 263 -8.86 -3.64 -3.95
CA VAL A 263 -9.71 -2.47 -4.21
C VAL A 263 -10.86 -2.82 -5.17
N ALA A 264 -10.61 -3.66 -6.17
CA ALA A 264 -11.67 -4.16 -7.06
C ALA A 264 -12.68 -5.02 -6.30
N ALA A 265 -12.23 -5.94 -5.45
CA ALA A 265 -13.12 -6.74 -4.60
C ALA A 265 -13.92 -5.86 -3.62
N ALA A 266 -13.25 -4.95 -2.92
CA ALA A 266 -13.87 -3.96 -2.04
C ALA A 266 -14.95 -3.14 -2.76
N SER A 267 -14.72 -2.78 -4.02
CA SER A 267 -15.71 -2.05 -4.81
C SER A 267 -17.00 -2.86 -5.00
N ILE A 268 -16.94 -4.19 -5.11
CA ILE A 268 -18.15 -5.03 -5.22
C ILE A 268 -18.94 -5.00 -3.92
N ALA A 269 -18.26 -5.10 -2.78
CA ALA A 269 -18.87 -4.99 -1.45
C ALA A 269 -19.48 -3.59 -1.20
N ASN A 270 -18.89 -2.55 -1.79
CA ASN A 270 -19.36 -1.17 -1.70
C ASN A 270 -20.26 -0.77 -2.88
N GLU A 271 -21.16 -1.67 -3.30
CA GLU A 271 -22.16 -1.44 -4.36
C GLU A 271 -21.59 -0.91 -5.68
N GLY A 272 -20.35 -1.22 -5.98
CA GLY A 272 -19.60 -0.85 -7.17
C GLY A 272 -18.82 0.46 -7.05
N MET A 273 -18.91 1.15 -5.92
CA MET A 273 -18.16 2.37 -5.64
C MET A 273 -16.76 2.03 -5.14
N ARG A 274 -15.76 2.58 -5.82
CA ARG A 274 -14.37 2.41 -5.43
C ARG A 274 -13.98 3.49 -4.42
N MET A 275 -13.49 3.07 -3.26
CA MET A 275 -12.83 3.97 -2.32
C MET A 275 -11.34 4.06 -2.64
N ARG A 276 -10.76 5.24 -2.47
CA ARG A 276 -9.31 5.42 -2.54
C ARG A 276 -8.68 4.75 -1.31
N PRO A 277 -7.81 3.75 -1.48
CA PRO A 277 -7.14 3.15 -0.34
C PRO A 277 -6.24 4.15 0.37
N HIS A 278 -6.14 4.03 1.69
CA HIS A 278 -5.23 4.82 2.51
C HIS A 278 -4.69 3.97 3.65
N VAL A 279 -3.43 4.20 4.02
CA VAL A 279 -2.78 3.56 5.17
C VAL A 279 -2.65 4.51 6.36
N VAL A 280 -2.77 5.83 6.19
CA VAL A 280 -2.76 6.80 7.28
C VAL A 280 -4.17 7.13 7.72
N HIS A 281 -4.49 6.83 8.98
CA HIS A 281 -5.76 7.15 9.61
C HIS A 281 -5.80 8.60 10.10
N ARG A 282 -4.76 9.05 10.82
CA ARG A 282 -4.66 10.43 11.31
C ARG A 282 -3.22 10.86 11.56
N VAL A 283 -3.02 12.17 11.65
CA VAL A 283 -1.76 12.80 12.06
C VAL A 283 -2.00 13.59 13.34
N ASP A 284 -1.27 13.22 14.38
CA ASP A 284 -1.35 13.77 15.73
C ASP A 284 -0.16 14.72 15.94
N SER A 285 -0.40 16.03 15.96
CA SER A 285 0.66 17.03 16.13
C SER A 285 0.95 17.29 17.60
N ARG A 286 2.24 17.32 17.95
CA ARG A 286 2.73 17.46 19.32
C ARG A 286 3.92 18.42 19.40
N SER A 287 4.00 19.17 20.50
CA SER A 287 5.18 19.94 20.86
C SER A 287 6.38 19.03 21.15
N THR A 288 7.57 19.42 20.70
CA THR A 288 8.82 18.76 21.09
C THR A 288 9.33 19.23 22.45
N GLU A 289 8.84 20.38 22.95
CA GLU A 289 9.17 20.90 24.27
C GLU A 289 8.05 20.62 25.28
N GLY A 290 8.41 20.07 26.45
CA GLY A 290 7.48 19.79 27.55
C GLY A 290 7.32 18.30 27.90
N GLU A 291 6.56 17.99 28.95
CA GLU A 291 6.21 16.61 29.28
C GLU A 291 5.30 16.00 28.19
N PRO A 292 5.31 14.65 28.01
CA PRO A 292 4.43 13.99 27.07
C PRO A 292 2.95 14.31 27.37
N SER A 293 2.35 15.21 26.59
CA SER A 293 0.94 15.60 26.68
C SER A 293 0.12 14.96 25.55
N ALA A 294 -1.21 15.03 25.68
CA ALA A 294 -2.13 14.72 24.58
C ALA A 294 -1.77 15.54 23.33
N PRO A 295 -2.07 15.04 22.11
CA PRO A 295 -1.80 15.79 20.89
C PRO A 295 -2.52 17.13 20.91
N ASP A 296 -1.85 18.18 20.45
CA ASP A 296 -2.45 19.52 20.39
C ASP A 296 -3.52 19.59 19.30
N THR A 297 -3.30 18.86 18.21
CA THR A 297 -4.25 18.75 17.10
C THR A 297 -4.16 17.38 16.45
N SER A 298 -5.32 16.80 16.12
CA SER A 298 -5.43 15.56 15.35
C SER A 298 -6.14 15.84 14.03
N VAL A 299 -5.52 15.45 12.91
CA VAL A 299 -6.11 15.58 11.57
C VAL A 299 -6.36 14.19 11.01
N GLU A 300 -7.63 13.82 10.86
CA GLU A 300 -8.04 12.53 10.30
C GLU A 300 -8.07 12.55 8.76
N SER A 301 -7.67 11.42 8.18
CA SER A 301 -7.85 11.13 6.77
C SER A 301 -9.31 10.76 6.50
N ALA A 302 -10.06 11.68 5.89
CA ALA A 302 -11.42 11.37 5.46
C ALA A 302 -11.42 10.33 4.32
N PRO A 303 -12.35 9.35 4.32
CA PRO A 303 -12.57 8.47 3.18
C PRO A 303 -12.81 9.27 1.89
N ARG A 304 -12.19 8.85 0.79
CA ARG A 304 -12.32 9.53 -0.50
C ARG A 304 -12.88 8.57 -1.53
N ASP A 305 -13.99 8.93 -2.17
CA ASP A 305 -14.48 8.20 -3.32
C ASP A 305 -13.52 8.38 -4.52
N ALA A 306 -13.32 7.30 -5.26
CA ALA A 306 -12.48 7.25 -6.45
C ALA A 306 -13.31 6.88 -7.70
N GLY A 307 -14.61 7.19 -7.64
CA GLY A 307 -15.61 6.91 -8.67
C GLY A 307 -16.07 5.45 -8.72
N ARG A 308 -17.03 5.18 -9.61
CA ARG A 308 -17.63 3.86 -9.79
C ARG A 308 -16.75 2.94 -10.65
N LEU A 309 -16.51 1.71 -10.18
CA LEU A 309 -15.78 0.67 -10.90
C LEU A 309 -16.73 -0.41 -11.45
N PHE A 310 -17.72 -0.83 -10.66
CA PHE A 310 -18.76 -1.77 -11.07
C PHE A 310 -20.13 -1.11 -11.10
N GLU A 311 -21.00 -1.55 -12.01
CA GLU A 311 -22.39 -1.13 -12.05
C GLU A 311 -23.15 -1.71 -10.86
N THR A 312 -23.88 -0.88 -10.11
CA THR A 312 -24.61 -1.30 -8.90
C THR A 312 -25.48 -2.53 -9.15
N ALA A 313 -26.24 -2.52 -10.26
CA ALA A 313 -27.14 -3.60 -10.62
C ALA A 313 -26.44 -4.96 -10.83
N GLY A 314 -25.15 -4.96 -11.19
CA GLY A 314 -24.37 -6.19 -11.41
C GLY A 314 -23.69 -6.73 -10.15
N THR A 315 -23.44 -5.89 -9.15
CA THR A 315 -22.61 -6.26 -7.97
C THR A 315 -23.24 -7.34 -7.11
N ALA A 316 -24.54 -7.24 -6.80
CA ALA A 316 -25.23 -8.26 -6.02
C ALA A 316 -25.25 -9.64 -6.72
N GLY A 317 -25.42 -9.65 -8.04
CA GLY A 317 -25.38 -10.89 -8.83
C GLY A 317 -23.99 -11.52 -8.84
N LEU A 318 -22.94 -10.72 -8.98
CA LEU A 318 -21.56 -11.18 -8.91
C LEU A 318 -21.20 -11.70 -7.52
N LEU A 319 -21.60 -10.99 -6.46
CA LEU A 319 -21.38 -11.41 -5.07
C LEU A 319 -22.07 -12.75 -4.77
N ALA A 320 -23.29 -12.97 -5.27
CA ALA A 320 -23.98 -14.25 -5.15
C ALA A 320 -23.25 -15.39 -5.85
N ARG A 321 -22.71 -15.16 -7.06
CA ARG A 321 -21.90 -16.16 -7.77
C ARG A 321 -20.56 -16.45 -7.08
N MET A 322 -19.91 -15.42 -6.53
CA MET A 322 -18.71 -15.58 -5.70
C MET A 322 -19.00 -16.37 -4.42
N THR A 323 -20.19 -16.20 -3.82
CA THR A 323 -20.63 -16.98 -2.65
C THR A 323 -20.87 -18.44 -3.02
N ALA A 324 -21.48 -18.72 -4.17
CA ALA A 324 -21.61 -20.08 -4.67
C ALA A 324 -20.25 -20.74 -4.97
N ALA A 325 -19.30 -19.97 -5.52
CA ALA A 325 -17.93 -20.42 -5.76
C ALA A 325 -17.22 -20.81 -4.45
N ALA A 326 -17.39 -20.02 -3.39
CA ALA A 326 -16.86 -20.32 -2.06
C ALA A 326 -17.37 -21.68 -1.52
N GLN A 327 -18.67 -21.94 -1.65
CA GLN A 327 -19.28 -23.20 -1.22
C GLN A 327 -18.73 -24.40 -2.02
N GLN A 328 -18.51 -24.22 -3.32
CA GLN A 328 -17.94 -25.25 -4.18
C GLN A 328 -16.47 -25.53 -3.85
N ALA A 329 -15.69 -24.50 -3.53
CA ALA A 329 -14.31 -24.64 -3.09
C ALA A 329 -14.18 -25.36 -1.74
N ALA A 330 -15.07 -25.05 -0.78
CA ALA A 330 -15.12 -25.72 0.53
C ALA A 330 -15.35 -27.24 0.41
N ILE A 331 -16.07 -27.69 -0.61
CA ILE A 331 -16.28 -29.12 -0.90
C ILE A 331 -14.98 -29.79 -1.40
N SER A 332 -14.17 -29.08 -2.17
CA SER A 332 -12.90 -29.59 -2.74
C SER A 332 -11.75 -29.62 -1.73
N LEU A 333 -11.81 -28.76 -0.71
CA LEU A 333 -10.79 -28.58 0.33
C LEU A 333 -10.65 -29.75 1.33
N ALA A 334 -11.60 -30.70 1.33
CA ALA A 334 -11.86 -31.66 2.41
C ALA A 334 -12.20 -30.94 3.75
N PRO A 335 -13.04 -31.53 4.62
CA PRO A 335 -13.37 -30.92 5.90
C PRO A 335 -12.22 -31.14 6.89
N THR A 336 -11.04 -30.61 6.61
CA THR A 336 -10.14 -30.17 7.68
C THR A 336 -10.67 -28.81 8.09
N GLU A 337 -11.31 -28.76 9.25
CA GLU A 337 -11.76 -27.56 9.98
C GLU A 337 -11.04 -26.29 9.49
N GLY A 338 -11.71 -25.34 8.81
CA GLY A 338 -10.96 -24.12 8.48
C GLY A 338 -11.55 -23.03 7.58
N VAL A 339 -12.62 -23.26 6.82
CA VAL A 339 -13.33 -22.13 6.18
C VAL A 339 -14.81 -22.23 6.54
N ALA A 340 -15.10 -22.04 7.83
CA ALA A 340 -16.47 -21.88 8.32
C ALA A 340 -16.99 -20.44 8.12
N LEU A 341 -16.15 -19.55 7.59
CA LEU A 341 -16.48 -18.16 7.35
C LEU A 341 -17.48 -18.05 6.17
N PRO A 342 -18.68 -17.45 6.37
CA PRO A 342 -19.56 -17.11 5.26
C PRO A 342 -18.86 -16.05 4.41
N ALA A 343 -18.32 -16.47 3.26
CA ALA A 343 -17.51 -15.62 2.40
C ALA A 343 -17.90 -15.75 0.92
N ALA A 344 -17.61 -14.71 0.15
CA ALA A 344 -17.71 -14.72 -1.30
C ALA A 344 -16.29 -14.68 -1.90
N ILE A 345 -15.98 -15.61 -2.81
CA ILE A 345 -14.61 -15.82 -3.32
C ILE A 345 -14.57 -15.73 -4.85
N ALA A 346 -13.48 -15.15 -5.36
CA ALA A 346 -13.03 -15.33 -6.73
C ALA A 346 -11.54 -15.66 -6.70
N ALA A 347 -11.10 -16.64 -7.48
CA ALA A 347 -9.73 -17.12 -7.42
C ALA A 347 -9.24 -17.64 -8.76
N GLY A 348 -7.92 -17.82 -8.86
CA GLY A 348 -7.31 -18.17 -10.12
C GLY A 348 -5.81 -18.40 -10.06
N TRP A 349 -5.22 -18.47 -11.25
CA TRP A 349 -3.81 -18.73 -11.47
C TRP A 349 -3.08 -17.44 -11.85
N LEU A 350 -1.77 -17.42 -11.58
CA LEU A 350 -0.87 -16.43 -12.15
C LEU A 350 -0.31 -16.97 -13.46
N GLY A 351 -0.31 -16.14 -14.50
CA GLY A 351 0.15 -16.53 -15.82
C GLY A 351 -0.81 -17.46 -16.56
N ASP A 352 -0.28 -18.18 -17.55
CA ASP A 352 -1.03 -19.14 -18.35
C ASP A 352 -1.12 -20.49 -17.62
N PRO A 353 -2.32 -20.97 -17.26
CA PRO A 353 -2.50 -22.23 -16.55
C PRO A 353 -2.17 -23.46 -17.42
N SER A 354 -2.06 -23.31 -18.75
CA SER A 354 -1.69 -24.39 -19.67
C SER A 354 -0.17 -24.62 -19.77
N ASP A 355 0.64 -23.71 -19.22
CA ASP A 355 2.10 -23.85 -19.17
C ASP A 355 2.56 -24.64 -17.93
N THR A 356 2.80 -25.93 -18.13
CA THR A 356 3.25 -26.86 -17.08
C THR A 356 4.69 -26.66 -16.62
N ASP A 357 5.52 -25.87 -17.32
CA ASP A 357 6.92 -25.60 -16.97
C ASP A 357 7.04 -24.45 -15.94
N THR A 358 5.97 -23.65 -15.81
CA THR A 358 5.83 -22.64 -14.77
C THR A 358 4.99 -23.19 -13.62
N ARG A 359 5.61 -23.50 -12.48
CA ARG A 359 4.87 -23.90 -11.26
C ARG A 359 3.90 -22.78 -10.89
N THR A 360 2.61 -23.04 -11.04
CA THR A 360 1.60 -22.00 -11.24
C THR A 360 1.30 -21.26 -9.94
N GLY A 361 1.70 -19.98 -9.88
CA GLY A 361 1.31 -19.10 -8.80
C GLY A 361 -0.21 -18.95 -8.73
N SER A 362 -0.72 -18.42 -7.63
CA SER A 362 -2.15 -18.33 -7.39
C SER A 362 -2.57 -16.97 -6.87
N TRP A 363 -3.82 -16.61 -7.14
CA TRP A 363 -4.47 -15.46 -6.51
C TRP A 363 -5.85 -15.83 -5.99
N ALA A 364 -6.30 -15.11 -4.97
CA ALA A 364 -7.68 -15.16 -4.49
C ALA A 364 -8.10 -13.79 -3.96
N VAL A 365 -9.37 -13.46 -4.15
CA VAL A 365 -10.06 -12.41 -3.40
C VAL A 365 -11.17 -13.03 -2.58
N LEU A 366 -11.37 -12.46 -1.39
CA LEU A 366 -12.38 -12.91 -0.45
C LEU A 366 -13.10 -11.70 0.14
N LEU A 367 -14.42 -11.74 0.13
CA LEU A 367 -15.31 -10.76 0.76
C LEU A 367 -16.04 -11.44 1.92
N ALA A 368 -15.99 -10.83 3.10
CA ALA A 368 -16.64 -11.37 4.28
C ALA A 368 -17.22 -10.29 5.21
N PRO A 369 -18.37 -10.56 5.87
CA PRO A 369 -19.31 -11.66 5.61
C PRO A 369 -19.88 -11.63 4.18
N ALA A 370 -20.32 -12.77 3.63
CA ALA A 370 -20.74 -12.86 2.23
C ALA A 370 -21.97 -11.99 1.87
N ASP A 371 -22.89 -11.83 2.82
CA ASP A 371 -24.17 -11.12 2.67
C ASP A 371 -24.04 -9.61 2.87
N ALA A 372 -23.14 -9.18 3.75
CA ALA A 372 -22.83 -7.78 4.01
C ALA A 372 -21.32 -7.61 4.23
N PRO A 373 -20.50 -7.60 3.16
CA PRO A 373 -19.06 -7.65 3.34
C PRO A 373 -18.49 -6.37 3.93
N THR A 374 -17.83 -6.51 5.08
CA THR A 374 -17.15 -5.42 5.79
C THR A 374 -15.62 -5.50 5.67
N VAL A 375 -15.12 -6.59 5.09
CA VAL A 375 -13.69 -6.81 4.84
C VAL A 375 -13.54 -7.40 3.44
N ALA A 376 -12.58 -6.86 2.69
CA ALA A 376 -12.08 -7.44 1.45
C ALA A 376 -10.61 -7.83 1.60
N VAL A 377 -10.27 -9.06 1.20
CA VAL A 377 -8.91 -9.58 1.25
C VAL A 377 -8.48 -9.99 -0.15
N ALA A 378 -7.26 -9.63 -0.54
CA ALA A 378 -6.60 -10.18 -1.71
C ALA A 378 -5.31 -10.88 -1.29
N VAL A 379 -5.10 -12.07 -1.82
CA VAL A 379 -3.90 -12.87 -1.62
C VAL A 379 -3.31 -13.23 -2.96
N LEU A 380 -1.99 -13.12 -3.06
CA LEU A 380 -1.22 -13.55 -4.22
C LEU A 380 -0.01 -14.35 -3.77
N ILE A 381 0.23 -15.47 -4.43
CA ILE A 381 1.36 -16.38 -4.17
C ILE A 381 2.10 -16.60 -5.48
N GLU A 382 3.38 -16.28 -5.51
CA GLU A 382 4.23 -16.51 -6.67
C GLU A 382 4.58 -17.99 -6.86
N PRO A 383 4.90 -18.38 -8.10
CA PRO A 383 5.57 -19.64 -8.39
C PRO A 383 6.75 -19.94 -7.46
N ASP A 384 6.76 -21.11 -6.82
CA ASP A 384 7.90 -21.62 -6.07
C ASP A 384 8.18 -23.07 -6.50
N ALA A 385 9.45 -23.38 -6.76
CA ALA A 385 9.93 -24.71 -7.11
C ALA A 385 9.61 -25.79 -6.07
N THR A 386 9.35 -25.39 -4.82
CA THR A 386 9.05 -26.27 -3.68
C THR A 386 7.55 -26.50 -3.46
N LEU A 387 6.69 -25.70 -4.10
CA LEU A 387 5.23 -25.90 -4.04
C LEU A 387 4.87 -27.08 -4.95
N ASP A 388 4.84 -28.28 -4.38
CA ASP A 388 4.22 -29.45 -5.00
C ASP A 388 2.69 -29.34 -4.86
N ILE A 389 2.07 -28.55 -5.74
CA ILE A 389 0.63 -28.55 -5.98
C ILE A 389 0.26 -29.82 -6.75
N GLY A 390 0.44 -30.98 -6.12
CA GLY A 390 0.26 -32.30 -6.73
C GLY A 390 -0.97 -32.35 -7.64
N ASN A 391 -0.76 -32.71 -8.90
CA ASN A 391 -1.78 -32.96 -9.94
C ASN A 391 -3.03 -32.05 -9.88
N GLY A 392 -2.85 -30.72 -9.86
CA GLY A 392 -3.92 -29.80 -10.23
C GLY A 392 -5.07 -29.64 -9.21
N ARG A 393 -4.84 -29.88 -7.92
CA ARG A 393 -5.82 -29.49 -6.89
C ARG A 393 -5.76 -27.97 -6.61
N GLY A 394 -6.41 -27.23 -7.49
CA GLY A 394 -6.96 -25.87 -7.35
C GLY A 394 -5.97 -24.76 -6.99
N GLY A 395 -5.56 -23.96 -7.97
CA GLY A 395 -4.58 -22.88 -7.82
C GLY A 395 -5.03 -21.87 -6.78
N GLY A 396 -6.29 -21.47 -6.85
CA GLY A 396 -6.88 -20.52 -5.91
C GLY A 396 -7.04 -21.03 -4.47
N THR A 397 -6.91 -22.34 -4.23
CA THR A 397 -7.28 -22.99 -2.96
C THR A 397 -6.44 -22.51 -1.79
N LEU A 398 -5.12 -22.51 -1.95
CA LEU A 398 -4.20 -22.07 -0.91
C LEU A 398 -4.33 -20.56 -0.64
N ALA A 399 -4.41 -19.76 -1.71
CA ALA A 399 -4.64 -18.32 -1.59
C ALA A 399 -5.96 -18.02 -0.87
N THR A 400 -7.00 -18.81 -1.12
CA THR A 400 -8.30 -18.71 -0.45
C THR A 400 -8.20 -19.01 1.04
N MET A 401 -7.48 -20.07 1.45
CA MET A 401 -7.30 -20.39 2.88
C MET A 401 -6.56 -19.26 3.62
N ILE A 402 -5.52 -18.69 3.00
CA ILE A 402 -4.79 -17.55 3.56
C ILE A 402 -5.70 -16.32 3.65
N ALA A 403 -6.52 -16.08 2.62
CA ALA A 403 -7.47 -14.97 2.60
C ALA A 403 -8.53 -15.11 3.70
N ALA A 404 -9.05 -16.32 3.93
CA ALA A 404 -10.02 -16.61 4.97
C ALA A 404 -9.42 -16.36 6.37
N THR A 405 -8.21 -16.85 6.61
CA THR A 405 -7.50 -16.64 7.89
C THR A 405 -7.28 -15.15 8.19
N ALA A 406 -6.89 -14.36 7.18
CA ALA A 406 -6.71 -12.93 7.33
C ALA A 406 -8.04 -12.18 7.53
N ALA A 407 -9.11 -12.61 6.84
CA ALA A 407 -10.45 -12.04 6.99
C ALA A 407 -11.04 -12.30 8.38
N GLU A 408 -10.88 -13.52 8.92
CA GLU A 408 -11.32 -13.86 10.28
C GLU A 408 -10.66 -12.97 11.33
N ALA A 409 -9.34 -12.76 11.22
CA ALA A 409 -8.63 -11.85 12.12
C ALA A 409 -9.14 -10.41 12.02
N ALA A 410 -9.41 -9.91 10.81
CA ALA A 410 -9.92 -8.56 10.62
C ALA A 410 -11.37 -8.38 11.12
N LEU A 411 -12.22 -9.41 10.98
CA LEU A 411 -13.59 -9.39 11.48
C LEU A 411 -13.63 -9.46 13.01
N ALA A 412 -12.69 -10.18 13.64
CA ALA A 412 -12.59 -10.25 15.10
C ALA A 412 -12.36 -8.87 15.73
N LEU A 413 -11.64 -7.95 15.06
CA LEU A 413 -11.48 -6.57 15.52
C LEU A 413 -12.81 -5.82 15.63
N ARG A 414 -13.69 -6.01 14.65
CA ARG A 414 -14.98 -5.30 14.57
C ARG A 414 -16.04 -5.85 15.53
N ALA A 415 -15.82 -7.03 16.07
CA ALA A 415 -16.68 -7.62 17.08
C ALA A 415 -16.45 -7.04 18.48
N VAL A 416 -15.35 -6.31 18.69
CA VAL A 416 -15.06 -5.60 19.95
C VAL A 416 -15.70 -4.22 19.89
N PRO A 417 -16.64 -3.87 20.81
CA PRO A 417 -17.25 -2.56 20.83
C PRO A 417 -16.21 -1.46 21.11
N GLU A 418 -16.33 -0.33 20.41
CA GLU A 418 -15.44 0.84 20.47
C GLU A 418 -15.26 1.40 21.90
N SER A 419 -16.18 1.08 22.82
CA SER A 419 -16.14 1.45 24.24
C SER A 419 -15.14 0.67 25.09
N ASP A 420 -14.59 -0.44 24.57
CA ASP A 420 -13.68 -1.34 25.29
C ASP A 420 -12.23 -1.27 24.75
N LEU A 421 -11.94 -0.33 23.85
CA LEU A 421 -10.56 0.00 23.47
C LEU A 421 -9.93 0.88 24.57
N PRO A 422 -8.70 0.59 25.01
CA PRO A 422 -8.07 1.21 26.18
C PRO A 422 -7.77 2.71 26.02
#